data_AF-A0A8J6D032-F1
#
_entry.id   AF-A0A8J6D032-F1
#
_cell.length_a   1.000
_cell.length_b   1.000
_cell.length_c   1.000
_cell.angle_alpha   90.00
_cell.angle_beta   90.00
_cell.angle_gamma   90.00
#
_symmetry.space_group_name_H-M   'P 1'
#
loop_
_entity.id
_entity.type
_entity.pdbx_description
1 polymer ?
#
loop_
_entity_poly.entity_id
_entity_poly.type
_entity_poly.pdbx_seq_one_letter_code
_entity_poly.pdbx_strand_id
1 'polypeptide(L)'
;MVSISILMFDKEQANLVGKYFNMSRPQEPHRPFFHFGNPLPKGSQLSPSLLSLLNAFEVNLSKRLQKLVPKDKDDILSFDGVTEIHRDINNLIADLEIPLIDWDDKWLDVYLDISVKLLDISLAFTSEITRLNQSHLLLQFVLHKLESNSPERFMQACSSLDSWRQHIGTKNPRLETCHPILHNLVESLNLPKVKNSAKGKVLVRAMYGAKVAIVYICSVFTAALSGSAPNLLDLSVLSTLPWASVFFDVQTTVNSEVRKMFSCGKFTGLRELDAVDACVKTLYPLLQDGFGSNEVLDLRRTAEELSQGLDNLSKAVDGYFKIGSTGGYALLCNLRTSVGVPNSMLGRKVEEQALR
;
A
#
# COMPACT_ATOMS: atom_id res chain seq x y z
N MET A 1 -19.70 -9.12 8.17
CA MET A 1 -18.67 -10.09 8.62
C MET A 1 -17.26 -9.48 8.67
N VAL A 2 -16.91 -8.52 7.81
CA VAL A 2 -15.57 -7.88 7.78
C VAL A 2 -15.25 -7.04 9.04
N SER A 3 -16.25 -6.40 9.68
CA SER A 3 -16.03 -5.56 10.86
C SER A 3 -15.68 -6.32 12.17
N ILE A 4 -16.05 -7.60 12.28
CA ILE A 4 -15.77 -8.41 13.50
C ILE A 4 -14.35 -8.99 13.44
N SER A 5 -13.87 -9.32 12.25
CA SER A 5 -12.49 -9.77 12.04
C SER A 5 -11.49 -8.65 12.32
N ILE A 6 -11.81 -7.40 12.00
CA ILE A 6 -10.95 -6.23 12.27
C ILE A 6 -10.85 -5.94 13.78
N LEU A 7 -11.95 -6.05 14.54
CA LEU A 7 -11.96 -5.84 15.99
C LEU A 7 -11.28 -6.96 16.79
N MET A 8 -11.32 -8.21 16.30
CA MET A 8 -10.58 -9.31 16.94
C MET A 8 -9.08 -9.25 16.64
N PHE A 9 -8.70 -8.77 15.44
CA PHE A 9 -7.30 -8.62 15.04
C PHE A 9 -6.58 -7.50 15.82
N ASP A 10 -7.27 -6.39 16.10
CA ASP A 10 -6.73 -5.24 16.85
C ASP A 10 -6.47 -5.58 18.34
N LYS A 11 -7.34 -6.40 18.94
CA LYS A 11 -7.23 -6.83 20.35
C LYS A 11 -6.12 -7.85 20.60
N GLU A 12 -5.82 -8.69 19.60
CA GLU A 12 -4.73 -9.67 19.66
C GLU A 12 -3.36 -9.00 19.47
N GLN A 13 -3.26 -8.01 18.58
CA GLN A 13 -2.06 -7.19 18.38
C GLN A 13 -1.75 -6.31 19.62
N ALA A 14 -2.74 -5.67 20.22
CA ALA A 14 -2.55 -4.88 21.44
C ALA A 14 -2.06 -5.71 22.64
N ASN A 15 -2.58 -6.94 22.79
CA ASN A 15 -2.13 -7.87 23.83
C ASN A 15 -0.74 -8.48 23.55
N LEU A 16 -0.35 -8.63 22.28
CA LEU A 16 0.99 -9.09 21.91
C LEU A 16 2.04 -8.00 22.17
N VAL A 17 1.79 -6.75 21.75
CA VAL A 17 2.72 -5.63 21.96
C VAL A 17 2.90 -5.35 23.46
N GLY A 18 1.80 -5.37 24.24
CA GLY A 18 1.86 -5.16 25.69
C GLY A 18 2.57 -6.27 26.49
N LYS A 19 2.73 -7.47 25.92
CA LYS A 19 3.46 -8.59 26.58
C LYS A 19 4.97 -8.57 26.35
N TYR A 20 5.45 -7.90 25.30
CA TYR A 20 6.87 -7.86 24.95
C TYR A 20 7.53 -6.50 25.19
N PHE A 21 6.76 -5.41 25.29
CA PHE A 21 7.27 -4.07 25.58
C PHE A 21 6.73 -3.56 26.92
N ASN A 22 7.58 -3.63 27.96
CA ASN A 22 7.36 -2.91 29.20
C ASN A 22 7.49 -1.40 28.90
N MET A 23 6.37 -0.73 28.61
CA MET A 23 6.33 0.68 28.23
C MET A 23 6.62 1.57 29.45
N SER A 24 7.88 1.86 29.69
CA SER A 24 8.32 2.97 30.55
C SER A 24 9.74 3.38 30.18
N ARG A 25 9.90 4.14 29.11
CA ARG A 25 11.06 5.03 28.93
C ARG A 25 10.60 6.41 28.45
N PRO A 26 11.07 7.51 29.05
CA PRO A 26 10.68 8.86 28.64
C PRO A 26 11.15 9.14 27.21
N GLN A 27 10.33 9.85 26.43
CA GLN A 27 10.70 10.36 25.11
C GLN A 27 11.86 11.36 25.24
N GLU A 28 13.03 11.01 24.70
CA GLU A 28 14.10 11.99 24.46
C GLU A 28 13.84 12.75 23.15
N PRO A 29 14.25 14.03 23.06
CA PRO A 29 13.88 14.90 21.95
C PRO A 29 14.49 14.43 20.61
N HIS A 30 13.68 14.53 19.56
CA HIS A 30 14.02 14.22 18.17
C HIS A 30 15.35 14.86 17.72
N ARG A 31 16.39 14.03 17.52
CA ARG A 31 17.59 14.43 16.76
C ARG A 31 17.40 14.11 15.27
N PRO A 32 17.90 14.97 14.36
CA PRO A 32 17.91 14.68 12.93
C PRO A 32 18.86 13.51 12.65
N PHE A 33 18.36 12.47 11.98
CA PHE A 33 19.11 11.26 11.67
C PHE A 33 19.94 11.44 10.38
N PHE A 34 21.27 11.40 10.56
CA PHE A 34 22.34 11.01 9.63
C PHE A 34 22.36 11.54 8.17
N HIS A 35 23.43 12.29 7.83
CA HIS A 35 23.87 12.52 6.45
C HIS A 35 24.72 11.36 5.92
N PHE A 36 24.38 10.72 4.79
CA PHE A 36 25.29 9.77 4.14
C PHE A 36 25.15 9.64 2.61
N GLY A 37 26.30 9.39 1.96
CA GLY A 37 26.47 9.12 0.53
C GLY A 37 26.69 7.63 0.16
N ASN A 38 26.86 7.43 -1.16
CA ASN A 38 27.05 6.22 -1.98
C ASN A 38 26.88 4.82 -1.31
N PRO A 39 25.90 3.98 -1.75
CA PRO A 39 25.51 2.73 -1.08
C PRO A 39 26.48 1.54 -1.21
N LEU A 40 27.64 1.69 -1.83
CA LEU A 40 28.65 0.65 -1.94
C LEU A 40 30.05 1.24 -1.69
N PRO A 41 30.73 0.94 -0.56
CA PRO A 41 32.16 1.11 -0.50
C PRO A 41 32.78 0.13 -1.50
N LYS A 42 33.58 0.64 -2.44
CA LYS A 42 34.50 -0.15 -3.26
C LYS A 42 35.37 -0.99 -2.32
N GLY A 43 35.04 -2.26 -2.05
CA GLY A 43 35.88 -3.09 -1.17
C GLY A 43 35.36 -4.43 -0.66
N SER A 44 34.05 -4.69 -0.57
CA SER A 44 33.55 -6.03 -0.22
C SER A 44 32.86 -6.68 -1.41
N GLN A 45 33.54 -7.60 -2.10
CA GLN A 45 32.93 -8.36 -3.20
C GLN A 45 31.86 -9.30 -2.63
N LEU A 46 30.62 -9.17 -3.12
CA LEU A 46 29.56 -10.13 -2.84
C LEU A 46 29.93 -11.48 -3.49
N SER A 47 29.53 -12.59 -2.87
CA SER A 47 29.67 -13.89 -3.53
C SER A 47 28.80 -13.93 -4.81
N PRO A 48 29.18 -14.73 -5.82
CA PRO A 48 28.38 -14.87 -7.04
C PRO A 48 26.91 -15.27 -6.78
N SER A 49 26.66 -16.11 -5.77
CA SER A 49 25.31 -16.52 -5.36
C SER A 49 24.47 -15.34 -4.84
N LEU A 50 25.03 -14.53 -3.94
CA LEU A 50 24.35 -13.37 -3.39
C LEU A 50 24.10 -12.28 -4.44
N LEU A 51 25.05 -12.11 -5.37
CA LEU A 51 24.89 -11.21 -6.51
C LEU A 51 23.75 -11.69 -7.42
N SER A 52 23.65 -13.00 -7.68
CA SER A 52 22.58 -13.58 -8.49
C SER A 52 21.20 -13.37 -7.86
N LEU A 53 21.07 -13.56 -6.53
CA LEU A 53 19.81 -13.32 -5.81
C LEU A 53 19.40 -11.85 -5.90
N LEU A 54 20.33 -10.92 -5.65
CA LEU A 54 20.07 -9.49 -5.76
C LEU A 54 19.65 -9.09 -7.18
N ASN A 55 20.38 -9.56 -8.19
CA ASN A 55 20.07 -9.26 -9.58
C ASN A 55 18.71 -9.82 -9.99
N ALA A 56 18.36 -11.03 -9.55
CA ALA A 56 17.04 -11.62 -9.81
C ALA A 56 15.92 -10.77 -9.21
N PHE A 57 16.09 -10.30 -7.97
CA PHE A 57 15.16 -9.38 -7.33
C PHE A 57 15.05 -8.06 -8.11
N GLU A 58 16.17 -7.41 -8.46
CA GLU A 58 16.16 -6.12 -9.16
C GLU A 58 15.55 -6.20 -10.56
N VAL A 59 15.77 -7.32 -11.27
CA VAL A 59 15.11 -7.61 -12.56
C VAL A 59 13.61 -7.79 -12.36
N ASN A 60 13.19 -8.53 -11.34
CA ASN A 60 11.77 -8.70 -11.04
C ASN A 60 11.12 -7.38 -10.65
N LEU A 61 11.74 -6.59 -9.78
CA LEU A 61 11.28 -5.25 -9.41
C LEU A 61 11.06 -4.37 -10.64
N SER A 62 12.02 -4.36 -11.58
CA SER A 62 11.90 -3.63 -12.84
C SER A 62 10.66 -4.09 -13.64
N LYS A 63 10.45 -5.40 -13.76
CA LYS A 63 9.26 -5.96 -14.42
C LYS A 63 7.97 -5.57 -13.70
N ARG A 64 7.95 -5.58 -12.35
CA ARG A 64 6.77 -5.16 -11.56
C ARG A 64 6.46 -3.69 -11.77
N LEU A 65 7.48 -2.84 -11.75
CA LEU A 65 7.35 -1.40 -12.02
C LEU A 65 6.78 -1.14 -13.41
N GLN A 66 7.26 -1.84 -14.44
CA GLN A 66 6.72 -1.70 -15.80
C GLN A 66 5.25 -2.06 -15.92
N LYS A 67 4.76 -3.03 -15.14
CA LYS A 67 3.33 -3.37 -15.10
C LYS A 67 2.47 -2.27 -14.51
N LEU A 68 3.06 -1.31 -13.79
CA LEU A 68 2.34 -0.14 -13.29
C LEU A 68 2.03 0.85 -14.42
N VAL A 69 2.68 0.79 -15.58
CA VAL A 69 2.29 1.72 -16.65
C VAL A 69 0.88 1.34 -17.14
N PRO A 70 -0.12 2.24 -17.07
CA PRO A 70 -1.45 1.97 -17.58
C PRO A 70 -1.38 1.59 -19.05
N LYS A 71 -2.08 0.52 -19.44
CA LYS A 71 -2.15 0.10 -20.85
C LYS A 71 -3.13 0.97 -21.64
N ASP A 72 -4.13 1.50 -20.96
CA ASP A 72 -5.10 2.45 -21.48
C ASP A 72 -5.00 3.76 -20.70
N LYS A 73 -5.37 4.88 -21.35
CA LYS A 73 -5.31 6.24 -20.80
C LYS A 73 -6.26 6.45 -19.62
N ASP A 74 -7.22 5.55 -19.45
CA ASP A 74 -8.26 5.63 -18.41
C ASP A 74 -8.18 4.51 -17.36
N ASP A 75 -7.16 3.65 -17.38
CA ASP A 75 -6.95 2.63 -16.34
C ASP A 75 -6.13 3.18 -15.15
N ILE A 76 -6.61 2.96 -13.92
CA ILE A 76 -5.80 3.18 -12.71
C ILE A 76 -4.82 2.02 -12.55
N LEU A 77 -3.68 2.30 -11.90
CA LEU A 77 -2.73 1.29 -11.43
C LEU A 77 -3.42 0.11 -10.72
N SER A 78 -2.93 -1.11 -10.94
CA SER A 78 -3.34 -2.27 -10.13
C SER A 78 -2.50 -2.38 -8.85
N PHE A 79 -3.17 -2.64 -7.71
CA PHE A 79 -2.53 -2.93 -6.42
C PHE A 79 -1.75 -4.26 -6.45
N ASP A 80 -1.94 -5.08 -7.49
CA ASP A 80 -1.20 -6.33 -7.69
C ASP A 80 0.31 -6.11 -7.67
N GLY A 81 0.80 -4.96 -8.16
CA GLY A 81 2.22 -4.62 -8.13
C GLY A 81 2.79 -4.61 -6.70
N VAL A 82 2.06 -4.08 -5.73
CA VAL A 82 2.48 -4.01 -4.32
C VAL A 82 2.57 -5.41 -3.70
N THR A 83 1.54 -6.22 -3.94
CA THR A 83 1.44 -7.63 -3.54
C THR A 83 2.58 -8.45 -4.14
N GLU A 84 2.89 -8.28 -5.42
CA GLU A 84 3.99 -8.98 -6.10
C GLU A 84 5.36 -8.56 -5.54
N ILE A 85 5.60 -7.26 -5.31
CA ILE A 85 6.86 -6.75 -4.74
C ILE A 85 7.08 -7.29 -3.32
N HIS A 86 6.04 -7.28 -2.48
CA HIS A 86 6.16 -7.79 -1.11
C HIS A 86 6.43 -9.31 -1.10
N ARG A 87 5.82 -10.08 -2.01
CA ARG A 87 6.15 -11.50 -2.19
C ARG A 87 7.61 -11.69 -2.63
N ASP A 88 8.09 -10.88 -3.57
CA ASP A 88 9.47 -10.96 -4.06
C ASP A 88 10.49 -10.68 -2.93
N ILE A 89 10.18 -9.76 -1.99
CA ILE A 89 10.99 -9.56 -0.77
C ILE A 89 10.95 -10.78 0.15
N ASN A 90 9.77 -11.34 0.42
CA ASN A 90 9.64 -12.48 1.32
C ASN A 90 10.39 -13.71 0.80
N ASN A 91 10.34 -13.95 -0.52
CA ASN A 91 11.13 -14.99 -1.17
C ASN A 91 12.63 -14.72 -1.01
N LEU A 92 13.08 -13.47 -1.21
CA LEU A 92 14.49 -13.11 -1.00
C LEU A 92 14.93 -13.32 0.46
N ILE A 93 14.09 -12.98 1.44
CA ILE A 93 14.40 -13.21 2.86
C ILE A 93 14.57 -14.70 3.14
N ALA A 94 13.69 -15.54 2.59
CA ALA A 94 13.77 -16.99 2.71
C ALA A 94 15.05 -17.54 2.05
N ASP A 95 15.35 -17.13 0.81
CA ASP A 95 16.54 -17.57 0.06
C ASP A 95 17.87 -17.12 0.67
N LEU A 96 17.87 -15.96 1.35
CA LEU A 96 19.05 -15.49 2.05
C LEU A 96 19.31 -16.27 3.35
N GLU A 97 18.34 -17.04 3.85
CA GLU A 97 18.43 -17.81 5.11
C GLU A 97 19.05 -16.97 6.24
N ILE A 98 18.65 -15.71 6.37
CA ILE A 98 19.24 -14.82 7.39
C ILE A 98 18.64 -15.19 8.75
N PRO A 99 19.44 -15.63 9.73
CA PRO A 99 18.97 -15.75 11.10
C PRO A 99 18.53 -14.37 11.58
N LEU A 100 17.31 -14.22 12.10
CA LEU A 100 16.84 -12.91 12.59
C LEU A 100 17.67 -12.36 13.75
N ILE A 101 18.46 -13.21 14.42
CA ILE A 101 19.47 -12.81 15.41
C ILE A 101 20.57 -11.92 14.83
N ASP A 102 20.82 -11.99 13.52
CA ASP A 102 21.82 -11.15 12.84
C ASP A 102 21.27 -9.76 12.47
N TRP A 103 19.98 -9.51 12.73
CA TRP A 103 19.37 -8.19 12.56
C TRP A 103 19.59 -7.38 13.83
N ASP A 104 20.30 -6.26 13.70
CA ASP A 104 20.41 -5.28 14.78
C ASP A 104 18.99 -4.77 15.14
N ASP A 105 18.67 -4.69 16.44
CA ASP A 105 17.35 -4.32 16.99
C ASP A 105 16.78 -3.07 16.30
N LYS A 106 17.66 -2.13 15.93
CA LYS A 106 17.30 -0.91 15.20
C LYS A 106 16.68 -1.14 13.82
N TRP A 107 17.05 -2.21 13.12
CA TRP A 107 16.48 -2.56 11.81
C TRP A 107 15.09 -3.16 11.92
N LEU A 108 14.88 -3.96 12.96
CA LEU A 108 13.59 -4.53 13.26
C LEU A 108 12.59 -3.40 13.55
N ASP A 109 12.99 -2.43 14.38
CA ASP A 109 12.17 -1.25 14.68
C ASP A 109 11.81 -0.46 13.42
N VAL A 110 12.77 -0.22 12.52
CA VAL A 110 12.52 0.49 11.26
C VAL A 110 11.57 -0.29 10.34
N TYR A 111 11.73 -1.61 10.23
CA TYR A 111 10.83 -2.45 9.43
C TYR A 111 9.41 -2.46 9.98
N LEU A 112 9.25 -2.59 11.29
CA LEU A 112 7.95 -2.57 11.96
C LEU A 112 7.28 -1.21 11.82
N ASP A 113 8.02 -0.11 12.02
CA ASP A 113 7.52 1.26 11.83
C ASP A 113 7.01 1.50 10.39
N ILE A 114 7.77 1.06 9.38
CA ILE A 114 7.33 1.12 7.98
C ILE A 114 6.06 0.29 7.77
N SER A 115 6.01 -0.92 8.34
CA SER A 115 4.87 -1.83 8.19
C SER A 115 3.59 -1.25 8.81
N VAL A 116 3.68 -0.63 9.98
CA VAL A 116 2.56 0.06 10.64
C VAL A 116 2.05 1.22 9.78
N LYS A 117 2.94 2.08 9.27
CA LYS A 117 2.55 3.20 8.39
C LYS A 117 1.85 2.74 7.11
N LEU A 118 2.31 1.64 6.52
CA LEU A 118 1.68 1.04 5.36
C LEU A 118 0.31 0.42 5.69
N LEU A 119 0.14 -0.11 6.91
CA LEU A 119 -1.13 -0.59 7.42
C LEU A 119 -2.14 0.55 7.57
N ASP A 120 -1.69 1.70 8.11
CA ASP A 120 -2.53 2.90 8.27
C ASP A 120 -3.02 3.42 6.91
N ILE A 121 -2.14 3.45 5.90
CA ILE A 121 -2.52 3.79 4.52
C ILE A 121 -3.55 2.78 3.96
N SER A 122 -3.35 1.49 4.21
CA SER A 122 -4.29 0.45 3.76
C SER A 122 -5.66 0.63 4.40
N LEU A 123 -5.70 0.92 5.70
CA LEU A 123 -6.93 1.18 6.44
C LEU A 123 -7.66 2.42 5.90
N ALA A 124 -6.91 3.47 5.52
CA ALA A 124 -7.48 4.63 4.86
C ALA A 124 -8.10 4.27 3.48
N PHE A 125 -7.44 3.42 2.69
CA PHE A 125 -7.98 2.91 1.42
C PHE A 125 -9.24 2.07 1.63
N THR A 126 -9.24 1.12 2.56
CA THR A 126 -10.43 0.33 2.91
C THR A 126 -11.59 1.23 3.37
N SER A 127 -11.28 2.26 4.16
CA SER A 127 -12.28 3.25 4.58
C SER A 127 -12.88 4.00 3.39
N GLU A 128 -12.06 4.34 2.39
CA GLU A 128 -12.55 5.00 1.19
C GLU A 128 -13.42 4.07 0.33
N ILE A 129 -12.97 2.85 0.10
CA ILE A 129 -13.74 1.84 -0.64
C ILE A 129 -15.09 1.62 0.04
N THR A 130 -15.12 1.58 1.37
CA THR A 130 -16.37 1.47 2.13
C THR A 130 -17.29 2.68 1.91
N ARG A 131 -16.74 3.91 1.92
CA ARG A 131 -17.49 5.13 1.63
C ARG A 131 -18.07 5.10 0.21
N LEU A 132 -17.30 4.65 -0.77
CA LEU A 132 -17.76 4.54 -2.16
C LEU A 132 -18.80 3.42 -2.34
N ASN A 133 -18.68 2.31 -1.64
CA ASN A 133 -19.72 1.27 -1.59
C ASN A 133 -21.03 1.79 -1.02
N GLN A 134 -20.99 2.66 0.00
CA GLN A 134 -22.19 3.35 0.49
C GLN A 134 -22.82 4.24 -0.59
N SER A 135 -21.99 4.89 -1.41
CA SER A 135 -22.48 5.67 -2.55
C SER A 135 -23.21 4.79 -3.58
N HIS A 136 -22.71 3.58 -3.85
CA HIS A 136 -23.39 2.63 -4.72
C HIS A 136 -24.76 2.18 -4.17
N LEU A 137 -24.87 1.96 -2.85
CA LEU A 137 -26.15 1.65 -2.23
C LEU A 137 -27.18 2.79 -2.38
N LEU A 138 -26.74 4.04 -2.29
CA LEU A 138 -27.60 5.20 -2.55
C LEU A 138 -28.08 5.22 -4.01
N LEU A 139 -27.21 4.87 -4.98
CA LEU A 139 -27.60 4.76 -6.39
C LEU A 139 -28.63 3.65 -6.62
N GLN A 140 -28.47 2.48 -6.00
CA GLN A 140 -29.46 1.41 -6.09
C GLN A 140 -30.82 1.84 -5.57
N PHE A 141 -30.84 2.61 -4.48
CA PHE A 141 -32.08 3.17 -3.93
C PHE A 141 -32.73 4.19 -4.86
N VAL A 142 -31.94 5.06 -5.51
CA VAL A 142 -32.41 5.98 -6.55
C VAL A 142 -33.04 5.19 -7.71
N LEU A 143 -32.32 4.21 -8.25
CA LEU A 143 -32.77 3.41 -9.39
C LEU A 143 -34.10 2.71 -9.08
N HIS A 144 -34.24 2.13 -7.88
CA HIS A 144 -35.48 1.49 -7.46
C HIS A 144 -36.67 2.46 -7.38
N LYS A 145 -36.44 3.71 -6.96
CA LYS A 145 -37.50 4.74 -6.96
C LYS A 145 -37.92 5.12 -8.39
N LEU A 146 -36.95 5.23 -9.30
CA LEU A 146 -37.19 5.61 -10.69
C LEU A 146 -37.94 4.53 -11.49
N GLU A 147 -37.84 3.25 -11.11
CA GLU A 147 -38.61 2.16 -11.73
C GLU A 147 -40.13 2.25 -11.46
N SER A 148 -40.55 2.93 -10.39
CA SER A 148 -41.94 2.89 -9.92
C SER A 148 -42.92 3.80 -10.67
N ASN A 149 -42.48 4.54 -11.70
CA ASN A 149 -43.27 5.41 -12.58
C ASN A 149 -44.28 6.37 -11.89
N SER A 150 -44.08 6.67 -10.60
CA SER A 150 -44.99 7.53 -9.81
C SER A 150 -44.41 8.95 -9.64
N PRO A 151 -45.20 10.02 -9.84
CA PRO A 151 -44.78 11.42 -9.65
C PRO A 151 -44.11 11.70 -8.31
N GLU A 152 -44.66 11.19 -7.20
CA GLU A 152 -44.11 11.42 -5.86
C GLU A 152 -42.74 10.76 -5.67
N ARG A 153 -42.52 9.62 -6.34
CA ARG A 153 -41.26 8.87 -6.27
C ARG A 153 -40.15 9.56 -7.06
N PHE A 154 -40.48 10.35 -8.09
CA PHE A 154 -39.49 11.17 -8.82
C PHE A 154 -38.88 12.27 -7.96
N MET A 155 -39.71 13.05 -7.25
CA MET A 155 -39.20 14.10 -6.35
C MET A 155 -38.33 13.49 -5.23
N GLN A 156 -38.70 12.31 -4.74
CA GLN A 156 -37.90 11.55 -3.78
C GLN A 156 -36.61 10.96 -4.38
N ALA A 157 -36.56 10.70 -5.69
CA ALA A 157 -35.36 10.24 -6.38
C ALA A 157 -34.37 11.40 -6.56
N CYS A 158 -34.86 12.61 -6.92
CA CYS A 158 -34.04 13.81 -6.99
C CYS A 158 -33.37 14.14 -5.65
N SER A 159 -34.10 14.10 -4.53
CA SER A 159 -33.51 14.34 -3.20
C SER A 159 -32.49 13.26 -2.79
N SER A 160 -32.68 12.02 -3.26
CA SER A 160 -31.73 10.93 -3.03
C SER A 160 -30.47 11.08 -3.91
N LEU A 161 -30.62 11.58 -5.13
CA LEU A 161 -29.50 11.95 -6.00
C LEU A 161 -28.70 13.13 -5.42
N ASP A 162 -29.38 14.11 -4.83
CA ASP A 162 -28.70 15.21 -4.11
C ASP A 162 -27.91 14.69 -2.92
N SER A 163 -28.49 13.75 -2.16
CA SER A 163 -27.80 13.08 -1.05
C SER A 163 -26.59 12.29 -1.53
N TRP A 164 -26.70 11.60 -2.67
CA TRP A 164 -25.57 10.91 -3.30
C TRP A 164 -24.47 11.90 -3.72
N ARG A 165 -24.81 13.00 -4.39
CA ARG A 165 -23.85 14.05 -4.79
C ARG A 165 -23.12 14.65 -3.59
N GLN A 166 -23.85 14.94 -2.51
CA GLN A 166 -23.26 15.42 -1.27
C GLN A 166 -22.30 14.36 -0.69
N HIS A 167 -22.73 13.11 -0.62
CA HIS A 167 -21.94 12.00 -0.09
C HIS A 167 -20.63 11.82 -0.88
N ILE A 168 -20.69 11.75 -2.21
CA ILE A 168 -19.47 11.60 -3.03
C ILE A 168 -18.57 12.83 -2.92
N GLY A 169 -19.16 14.04 -2.89
CA GLY A 169 -18.46 15.33 -2.78
C GLY A 169 -17.74 15.54 -1.45
N THR A 170 -18.20 14.90 -0.37
CA THR A 170 -17.47 14.93 0.91
C THR A 170 -16.21 14.08 0.86
N LYS A 171 -15.06 14.69 1.17
CA LYS A 171 -13.78 13.99 1.24
C LYS A 171 -13.72 13.09 2.48
N ASN A 172 -13.00 11.98 2.35
CA ASN A 172 -12.70 11.11 3.46
C ASN A 172 -11.48 11.64 4.24
N PRO A 173 -11.63 12.04 5.50
CA PRO A 173 -10.53 12.61 6.28
C PRO A 173 -9.38 11.61 6.51
N ARG A 174 -9.64 10.30 6.47
CA ARG A 174 -8.58 9.29 6.61
C ARG A 174 -7.65 9.25 5.40
N LEU A 175 -8.14 9.56 4.20
CA LEU A 175 -7.27 9.69 3.03
C LEU A 175 -6.36 10.91 3.14
N GLU A 176 -6.82 11.98 3.78
CA GLU A 176 -6.01 13.18 4.00
C GLU A 176 -4.83 12.87 4.95
N THR A 177 -5.01 11.94 5.89
CA THR A 177 -3.91 11.48 6.75
C THR A 177 -2.84 10.66 6.02
N CYS A 178 -3.11 10.14 4.82
CA CYS A 178 -2.08 9.41 4.05
C CYS A 178 -0.94 10.32 3.61
N HIS A 179 -1.22 11.59 3.29
CA HIS A 179 -0.18 12.52 2.80
C HIS A 179 0.99 12.70 3.78
N PRO A 180 0.78 13.06 5.07
CA PRO A 180 1.88 13.17 6.02
C PRO A 180 2.57 11.82 6.29
N ILE A 181 1.85 10.70 6.27
CA ILE A 181 2.45 9.36 6.43
C ILE A 181 3.39 9.05 5.26
N LEU A 182 2.94 9.31 4.03
CA LEU A 182 3.75 9.14 2.82
C LEU A 182 4.99 10.02 2.84
N HIS A 183 4.85 11.30 3.21
CA HIS A 183 5.99 12.21 3.34
C HIS A 183 7.01 11.70 4.37
N ASN A 184 6.53 11.22 5.53
CA ASN A 184 7.40 10.63 6.54
C ASN A 184 8.10 9.33 6.07
N LEU A 185 7.41 8.51 5.28
CA LEU A 185 8.00 7.35 4.63
C LEU A 185 9.10 7.76 3.63
N VAL A 186 8.90 8.87 2.91
CA VAL A 186 9.89 9.47 2.00
C VAL A 186 11.11 10.00 2.75
N GLU A 187 10.91 10.75 3.84
CA GLU A 187 12.01 11.24 4.68
C GLU A 187 12.87 10.11 5.26
N SER A 188 12.25 8.95 5.47
CA SER A 188 12.93 7.73 5.91
C SER A 188 13.43 6.83 4.77
N LEU A 189 13.35 7.25 3.50
CA LEU A 189 13.95 6.57 2.33
C LEU A 189 15.48 6.72 2.31
N ASN A 190 16.16 6.30 3.36
CA ASN A 190 17.61 6.21 3.40
C ASN A 190 18.01 4.73 3.41
N LEU A 191 19.09 4.35 2.71
CA LEU A 191 19.70 3.03 2.91
C LEU A 191 20.46 3.06 4.24
N PRO A 192 20.02 2.36 5.29
CA PRO A 192 20.78 2.33 6.51
C PRO A 192 22.06 1.49 6.31
N LYS A 193 23.15 1.88 6.97
CA LYS A 193 24.44 1.17 6.86
C LYS A 193 24.38 -0.11 7.67
N VAL A 194 24.42 -1.28 7.01
CA VAL A 194 24.60 -2.57 7.69
C VAL A 194 26.07 -2.77 8.04
N LYS A 195 26.35 -3.09 9.31
CA LYS A 195 27.68 -3.59 9.70
C LYS A 195 27.87 -5.02 9.18
N ASN A 196 28.92 -5.21 8.38
CA ASN A 196 29.67 -6.46 8.14
C ASN A 196 28.98 -7.74 7.59
N SER A 197 27.68 -7.79 7.31
CA SER A 197 27.06 -8.96 6.64
C SER A 197 26.86 -8.75 5.13
N ALA A 198 27.38 -9.67 4.31
CA ALA A 198 27.14 -9.67 2.86
C ALA A 198 25.66 -9.93 2.51
N LYS A 199 25.00 -10.84 3.26
CA LYS A 199 23.55 -11.11 3.14
C LYS A 199 22.73 -9.88 3.54
N GLY A 200 23.09 -9.23 4.65
CA GLY A 200 22.41 -8.01 5.09
C GLY A 200 22.52 -6.86 4.06
N LYS A 201 23.67 -6.70 3.40
CA LYS A 201 23.84 -5.72 2.31
C LYS A 201 22.90 -5.99 1.13
N VAL A 202 22.71 -7.25 0.74
CA VAL A 202 21.76 -7.63 -0.32
C VAL A 202 20.33 -7.28 0.11
N LEU A 203 19.93 -7.69 1.30
CA LEU A 203 18.58 -7.48 1.80
C LEU A 203 18.22 -5.99 1.87
N VAL A 204 19.11 -5.16 2.43
CA VAL A 204 18.86 -3.73 2.58
C VAL A 204 18.68 -3.01 1.26
N ARG A 205 19.46 -3.40 0.26
CA ARG A 205 19.32 -2.87 -1.09
C ARG A 205 17.99 -3.28 -1.72
N ALA A 206 17.57 -4.52 -1.54
CA ALA A 206 16.28 -5.00 -2.01
C ALA A 206 15.11 -4.29 -1.31
N MET A 207 15.17 -4.18 0.03
CA MET A 207 14.18 -3.47 0.84
C MET A 207 14.07 -1.99 0.46
N TYR A 208 15.18 -1.33 0.14
CA TYR A 208 15.15 0.04 -0.36
C TYR A 208 14.34 0.15 -1.66
N GLY A 209 14.63 -0.70 -2.65
CA GLY A 209 13.90 -0.70 -3.92
C GLY A 209 12.41 -1.00 -3.74
N ALA A 210 12.07 -1.97 -2.90
CA ALA A 210 10.70 -2.26 -2.56
C ALA A 210 10.00 -1.09 -1.84
N LYS A 211 10.66 -0.47 -0.85
CA LYS A 211 10.10 0.67 -0.11
C LYS A 211 9.79 1.83 -1.06
N VAL A 212 10.72 2.18 -1.95
CA VAL A 212 10.51 3.21 -2.98
C VAL A 212 9.27 2.87 -3.81
N ALA A 213 9.20 1.65 -4.34
CA ALA A 213 8.09 1.25 -5.21
C ALA A 213 6.73 1.26 -4.47
N ILE A 214 6.67 0.71 -3.26
CA ILE A 214 5.45 0.67 -2.45
C ILE A 214 5.00 2.09 -2.09
N VAL A 215 5.89 2.95 -1.60
CA VAL A 215 5.57 4.34 -1.27
C VAL A 215 5.05 5.09 -2.50
N TYR A 216 5.70 4.91 -3.65
CA TYR A 216 5.25 5.50 -4.89
C TYR A 216 3.84 5.03 -5.28
N ILE A 217 3.59 3.71 -5.30
CA ILE A 217 2.28 3.14 -5.64
C ILE A 217 1.21 3.67 -4.68
N CYS A 218 1.47 3.65 -3.36
CA CYS A 218 0.56 4.21 -2.37
C CYS A 218 0.25 5.69 -2.65
N SER A 219 1.25 6.50 -3.03
CA SER A 219 1.03 7.91 -3.38
C SER A 219 0.10 8.08 -4.60
N VAL A 220 0.25 7.24 -5.62
CA VAL A 220 -0.63 7.26 -6.80
C VAL A 220 -2.05 6.90 -6.40
N PHE A 221 -2.24 5.85 -5.60
CA PHE A 221 -3.57 5.48 -5.10
C PHE A 221 -4.20 6.55 -4.21
N THR A 222 -3.42 7.14 -3.30
CA THR A 222 -3.89 8.26 -2.48
C THR A 222 -4.31 9.42 -3.38
N ALA A 223 -3.53 9.80 -4.38
CA ALA A 223 -3.88 10.86 -5.33
C ALA A 223 -5.17 10.53 -6.10
N ALA A 224 -5.26 9.32 -6.67
CA ALA A 224 -6.41 8.83 -7.41
C ALA A 224 -7.70 8.85 -6.58
N LEU A 225 -7.67 8.28 -5.37
CA LEU A 225 -8.84 8.16 -4.51
C LEU A 225 -9.25 9.49 -3.86
N SER A 226 -8.30 10.38 -3.56
CA SER A 226 -8.59 11.69 -2.98
C SER A 226 -8.94 12.77 -4.02
N GLY A 227 -8.78 12.47 -5.31
CA GLY A 227 -8.94 13.47 -6.38
C GLY A 227 -7.93 14.62 -6.28
N SER A 228 -6.73 14.36 -5.75
CA SER A 228 -5.79 15.41 -5.33
C SER A 228 -4.39 15.16 -5.88
N ALA A 229 -4.01 15.89 -6.93
CA ALA A 229 -2.67 15.85 -7.52
C ALA A 229 -1.52 16.13 -6.51
N PRO A 230 -1.67 17.01 -5.50
CA PRO A 230 -0.64 17.21 -4.47
C PRO A 230 -0.26 15.95 -3.67
N ASN A 231 -1.11 14.91 -3.65
CA ASN A 231 -0.79 13.65 -2.98
C ASN A 231 0.13 12.74 -3.80
N LEU A 232 0.38 13.09 -5.06
CA LEU A 232 1.26 12.37 -5.95
C LEU A 232 2.71 12.79 -5.70
N LEU A 233 3.55 11.83 -5.33
CA LEU A 233 4.94 12.11 -4.98
C LEU A 233 5.87 12.03 -6.20
N ASP A 234 6.88 12.89 -6.22
CA ASP A 234 8.04 12.79 -7.09
C ASP A 234 9.23 12.29 -6.26
N LEU A 235 9.50 10.98 -6.33
CA LEU A 235 10.60 10.37 -5.60
C LEU A 235 11.92 10.53 -6.36
N SER A 236 12.98 10.82 -5.61
CA SER A 236 14.35 10.78 -6.11
C SER A 236 15.05 9.51 -5.64
N VAL A 237 15.71 8.81 -6.56
CA VAL A 237 16.45 7.58 -6.30
C VAL A 237 17.86 7.67 -6.89
N LEU A 238 18.79 6.85 -6.39
CA LEU A 238 20.13 6.79 -6.97
C LEU A 238 20.08 6.18 -8.38
N SER A 239 20.48 6.97 -9.38
CA SER A 239 20.54 6.57 -10.79
C SER A 239 21.47 5.39 -11.08
N THR A 240 22.37 5.06 -10.15
CA THR A 240 23.27 3.91 -10.25
C THR A 240 22.59 2.55 -10.03
N LEU A 241 21.33 2.53 -9.57
CA LEU A 241 20.59 1.30 -9.33
C LEU A 241 20.01 0.75 -10.65
N PRO A 242 20.08 -0.56 -10.93
CA PRO A 242 19.64 -1.13 -12.20
C PRO A 242 18.16 -0.89 -12.55
N TRP A 243 17.30 -0.75 -11.55
CA TRP A 243 15.87 -0.49 -11.74
C TRP A 243 15.52 1.01 -11.77
N ALA A 244 16.48 1.91 -11.51
CA ALA A 244 16.20 3.34 -11.35
C ALA A 244 15.69 4.00 -12.64
N SER A 245 16.27 3.67 -13.81
CA SER A 245 15.80 4.19 -15.09
C SER A 245 14.34 3.81 -15.35
N VAL A 246 14.03 2.53 -15.18
CA VAL A 246 12.66 2.00 -15.30
C VAL A 246 11.71 2.70 -14.33
N PHE A 247 12.14 2.93 -13.08
CA PHE A 247 11.35 3.66 -12.11
C PHE A 247 11.09 5.10 -12.56
N PHE A 248 12.09 5.83 -13.06
CA PHE A 248 11.90 7.20 -13.54
C PHE A 248 10.97 7.27 -14.75
N ASP A 249 11.06 6.32 -15.68
CA ASP A 249 10.16 6.24 -16.83
C ASP A 249 8.71 6.02 -16.39
N VAL A 250 8.49 5.07 -15.46
CA VAL A 250 7.18 4.79 -14.86
C VAL A 250 6.66 6.01 -14.11
N GLN A 251 7.47 6.61 -13.24
CA GLN A 251 7.09 7.78 -12.46
C GLN A 251 6.70 8.94 -13.36
N THR A 252 7.48 9.22 -14.40
CA THR A 252 7.20 10.30 -15.35
C THR A 252 5.88 10.06 -16.09
N THR A 253 5.69 8.85 -16.60
CA THR A 253 4.49 8.47 -17.37
C THR A 253 3.24 8.53 -16.52
N VAL A 254 3.25 7.84 -15.38
CA VAL A 254 2.10 7.77 -14.46
C VAL A 254 1.82 9.14 -13.85
N ASN A 255 2.85 9.90 -13.43
CA ASN A 255 2.62 11.23 -12.86
C ASN A 255 2.04 12.20 -13.89
N SER A 256 2.47 12.10 -15.16
CA SER A 256 1.91 12.91 -16.24
C SER A 256 0.43 12.61 -16.46
N GLU A 257 0.05 11.33 -16.57
CA GLU A 257 -1.35 10.95 -16.80
C GLU A 257 -2.25 11.29 -15.60
N VAL A 258 -1.81 11.03 -14.37
CA VAL A 258 -2.57 11.38 -13.15
C VAL A 258 -2.77 12.90 -13.05
N ARG A 259 -1.74 13.71 -13.32
CA ARG A 259 -1.85 15.17 -13.30
C ARG A 259 -2.76 15.70 -14.40
N LYS A 260 -2.67 15.12 -15.60
CA LYS A 260 -3.53 15.46 -16.75
C LYS A 260 -4.99 15.14 -16.46
N MET A 261 -5.26 13.98 -15.88
CA MET A 261 -6.60 13.55 -15.46
C MET A 261 -7.29 14.59 -14.58
N PHE A 262 -6.58 15.11 -13.55
CA PHE A 262 -7.13 16.14 -12.68
C PHE A 262 -7.19 17.52 -13.33
N SER A 263 -6.30 17.82 -14.26
CA SER A 263 -6.35 19.07 -15.04
C SER A 263 -7.57 19.13 -15.98
N CYS A 264 -8.08 17.97 -16.41
CA CYS A 264 -9.30 17.84 -17.19
C CYS A 264 -10.59 17.91 -16.34
N GLY A 265 -10.49 18.14 -15.03
CA GLY A 265 -11.63 18.29 -14.14
C GLY A 265 -12.31 16.99 -13.71
N LYS A 266 -11.65 15.83 -13.85
CA LYS A 266 -12.15 14.56 -13.31
C LYS A 266 -12.27 14.63 -11.78
N PHE A 267 -13.33 14.06 -11.23
CA PHE A 267 -13.67 14.17 -9.81
C PHE A 267 -12.79 13.23 -8.97
N THR A 268 -12.48 12.05 -9.50
CA THR A 268 -11.54 11.10 -8.91
C THR A 268 -10.69 10.44 -9.99
N GLY A 269 -9.80 9.52 -9.60
CA GLY A 269 -9.18 8.59 -10.53
C GLY A 269 -10.09 7.47 -11.00
N LEU A 270 -11.21 7.22 -10.31
CA LEU A 270 -12.15 6.13 -10.61
C LEU A 270 -13.06 6.53 -11.77
N ARG A 271 -12.72 6.08 -12.98
CA ARG A 271 -13.49 6.37 -14.20
C ARG A 271 -14.95 5.97 -14.06
N GLU A 272 -15.25 4.89 -13.36
CA GLU A 272 -16.62 4.40 -13.17
C GLU A 272 -17.43 5.39 -12.32
N LEU A 273 -16.79 6.03 -11.33
CA LEU A 273 -17.42 7.07 -10.53
C LEU A 273 -17.66 8.35 -11.34
N ASP A 274 -16.70 8.74 -12.19
CA ASP A 274 -16.86 9.88 -13.10
C ASP A 274 -17.99 9.62 -14.11
N ALA A 275 -18.12 8.39 -14.61
CA ALA A 275 -19.19 7.99 -15.53
C ALA A 275 -20.57 8.07 -14.85
N VAL A 276 -20.69 7.61 -13.60
CA VAL A 276 -21.90 7.78 -12.81
C VAL A 276 -22.22 9.26 -12.61
N ASP A 277 -21.23 10.09 -12.23
CA ASP A 277 -21.44 11.54 -12.06
C ASP A 277 -21.91 12.22 -13.36
N ALA A 278 -21.37 11.82 -14.51
CA ALA A 278 -21.82 12.28 -15.82
C ALA A 278 -23.28 11.86 -16.10
N CYS A 279 -23.65 10.59 -15.85
CA CYS A 279 -25.03 10.12 -15.99
C CYS A 279 -25.97 10.90 -15.05
N VAL A 280 -25.58 11.12 -13.80
CA VAL A 280 -26.35 11.89 -12.82
C VAL A 280 -26.49 13.36 -13.23
N LYS A 281 -25.48 13.96 -13.87
CA LYS A 281 -25.56 15.33 -14.42
C LYS A 281 -26.54 15.45 -15.58
N THR A 282 -26.62 14.44 -16.44
CA THR A 282 -27.58 14.39 -17.54
C THR A 282 -29.00 14.05 -17.07
N LEU A 283 -29.13 13.10 -16.14
CA LEU A 283 -30.41 12.64 -15.65
C LEU A 283 -31.13 13.69 -14.81
N TYR A 284 -30.41 14.46 -13.99
CA TYR A 284 -31.01 15.44 -13.06
C TYR A 284 -31.96 16.47 -13.72
N PRO A 285 -31.59 17.16 -14.82
CA PRO A 285 -32.52 18.07 -15.51
C PRO A 285 -33.68 17.34 -16.19
N LEU A 286 -33.43 16.16 -16.79
CA LEU A 286 -34.46 15.40 -17.50
C LEU A 286 -35.57 14.90 -16.56
N LEU A 287 -35.20 14.54 -15.32
CA LEU A 287 -36.16 14.20 -14.27
C LEU A 287 -37.08 15.36 -13.88
N GLN A 288 -36.69 16.63 -14.12
CA GLN A 288 -37.57 17.78 -13.93
C GLN A 288 -38.57 17.94 -15.07
N ASP A 289 -38.21 17.48 -16.28
CA ASP A 289 -39.02 17.59 -17.51
C ASP A 289 -39.88 16.35 -17.80
N GLY A 290 -39.77 15.29 -16.99
CA GLY A 290 -40.59 14.07 -17.09
C GLY A 290 -40.13 13.06 -18.15
N PHE A 291 -38.93 13.20 -18.69
CA PHE A 291 -38.29 12.24 -19.62
C PHE A 291 -37.03 11.65 -18.96
N GLY A 292 -36.65 10.40 -19.26
CA GLY A 292 -35.42 9.83 -18.68
C GLY A 292 -35.20 8.32 -18.77
N SER A 293 -35.97 7.59 -19.57
CA SER A 293 -35.90 6.11 -19.56
C SER A 293 -34.53 5.57 -20.02
N ASN A 294 -33.85 6.24 -20.95
CA ASN A 294 -32.54 5.79 -21.44
C ASN A 294 -31.42 6.12 -20.45
N GLU A 295 -31.51 7.31 -19.84
CA GLU A 295 -30.54 7.80 -18.87
C GLU A 295 -30.59 7.02 -17.55
N VAL A 296 -31.76 6.48 -17.17
CA VAL A 296 -31.90 5.54 -16.06
C VAL A 296 -31.21 4.20 -16.35
N LEU A 297 -31.26 3.71 -17.60
CA LEU A 297 -30.55 2.50 -18.01
C LEU A 297 -29.03 2.72 -18.02
N ASP A 298 -28.57 3.89 -18.48
CA ASP A 298 -27.15 4.24 -18.46
C ASP A 298 -26.63 4.44 -17.03
N LEU A 299 -27.43 5.06 -16.14
CA LEU A 299 -27.10 5.15 -14.72
C LEU A 299 -27.00 3.76 -14.07
N ARG A 300 -27.88 2.83 -14.41
CA ARG A 300 -27.80 1.44 -13.92
C ARG A 300 -26.50 0.78 -14.37
N ARG A 301 -26.18 0.85 -15.67
CA ARG A 301 -24.97 0.24 -16.23
C ARG A 301 -23.72 0.77 -15.54
N THR A 302 -23.58 2.09 -15.44
CA THR A 302 -22.43 2.74 -14.81
C THR A 302 -22.35 2.47 -13.30
N ALA A 303 -23.49 2.35 -12.60
CA ALA A 303 -23.51 1.97 -11.19
C ALA A 303 -23.06 0.50 -10.98
N GLU A 304 -23.42 -0.41 -11.87
CA GLU A 304 -22.94 -1.81 -11.86
C GLU A 304 -21.43 -1.89 -12.14
N GLU A 305 -20.94 -1.13 -13.12
CA GLU A 305 -19.51 -1.00 -13.42
C GLU A 305 -18.73 -0.46 -12.22
N LEU A 306 -19.26 0.56 -11.54
CA LEU A 306 -18.67 1.10 -10.31
C LEU A 306 -18.58 0.01 -9.22
N SER A 307 -19.63 -0.78 -9.02
CA SER A 307 -19.65 -1.88 -8.05
C SER A 307 -18.56 -2.91 -8.34
N GLN A 308 -18.42 -3.30 -9.61
CA GLN A 308 -17.39 -4.24 -10.05
C GLN A 308 -15.98 -3.67 -9.89
N GLY A 309 -15.79 -2.39 -10.19
CA GLY A 309 -14.52 -1.67 -9.96
C GLY A 309 -14.14 -1.62 -8.49
N LEU A 310 -15.10 -1.33 -7.60
CA LEU A 310 -14.90 -1.30 -6.16
C LEU A 310 -14.60 -2.68 -5.57
N ASP A 311 -15.24 -3.74 -6.05
CA ASP A 311 -14.93 -5.12 -5.66
C ASP A 311 -13.50 -5.52 -6.06
N ASN A 312 -13.08 -5.17 -7.27
CA ASN A 312 -11.71 -5.41 -7.73
C ASN A 312 -10.69 -4.65 -6.86
N LEU A 313 -10.96 -3.37 -6.57
CA LEU A 313 -10.09 -2.56 -5.73
C LEU A 313 -10.04 -3.09 -4.29
N SER A 314 -11.19 -3.52 -3.73
CA SER A 314 -11.26 -4.15 -2.41
C SER A 314 -10.39 -5.41 -2.35
N LYS A 315 -10.53 -6.31 -3.32
CA LYS A 315 -9.71 -7.53 -3.41
C LYS A 315 -8.22 -7.22 -3.48
N ALA A 316 -7.85 -6.17 -4.21
CA ALA A 316 -6.46 -5.76 -4.37
C ALA A 316 -5.87 -5.21 -3.06
N VAL A 317 -6.61 -4.36 -2.34
CA VAL A 317 -6.23 -3.84 -1.01
C VAL A 317 -6.20 -4.96 0.05
N ASP A 318 -7.18 -5.87 0.04
CA ASP A 318 -7.22 -7.02 0.95
C ASP A 318 -6.06 -7.98 0.70
N GLY A 319 -5.69 -8.21 -0.56
CA GLY A 319 -4.52 -8.99 -0.94
C GLY A 319 -3.23 -8.41 -0.36
N TYR A 320 -3.08 -7.09 -0.42
CA TYR A 320 -1.96 -6.38 0.21
C TYR A 320 -1.96 -6.53 1.73
N PHE A 321 -3.11 -6.32 2.38
CA PHE A 321 -3.25 -6.44 3.83
C PHE A 321 -2.88 -7.85 4.33
N LYS A 322 -3.36 -8.88 3.63
CA LYS A 322 -3.10 -10.28 3.95
C LYS A 322 -1.63 -10.61 3.84
N ILE A 323 -0.96 -10.12 2.80
CA ILE A 323 0.47 -10.36 2.58
C ILE A 323 1.32 -9.61 3.60
N GLY A 324 1.05 -8.32 3.85
CA GLY A 324 1.74 -7.53 4.86
C GLY A 324 1.63 -8.14 6.25
N SER A 325 0.42 -8.60 6.61
CA SER A 325 0.18 -9.30 7.88
C SER A 325 0.98 -10.62 7.94
N THR A 326 0.90 -11.46 6.90
CA THR A 326 1.58 -12.77 6.87
C THR A 326 3.11 -12.63 6.90
N GLY A 327 3.67 -11.63 6.20
CA GLY A 327 5.11 -11.34 6.22
C GLY A 327 5.58 -10.89 7.61
N GLY A 328 4.82 -10.01 8.27
CA GLY A 328 5.06 -9.62 9.66
C GLY A 328 5.00 -10.81 10.62
N TYR A 329 3.99 -11.68 10.49
CA TYR A 329 3.86 -12.89 11.30
C TYR A 329 5.01 -13.88 11.08
N ALA A 330 5.44 -14.11 9.84
CA ALA A 330 6.57 -15.00 9.56
C ALA A 330 7.86 -14.48 10.20
N LEU A 331 8.08 -13.17 10.14
CA LEU A 331 9.23 -12.52 10.76
C LEU A 331 9.18 -12.61 12.29
N LEU A 332 8.02 -12.38 12.92
CA LEU A 332 7.82 -12.55 14.36
C LEU A 332 7.94 -14.02 14.81
N CYS A 333 7.47 -14.98 14.03
CA CYS A 333 7.59 -16.41 14.33
C CYS A 333 9.05 -16.87 14.31
N ASN A 334 9.83 -16.40 13.33
CA ASN A 334 11.25 -16.72 13.25
C ASN A 334 12.08 -16.02 14.35
N LEU A 335 11.62 -14.88 14.89
CA LEU A 335 12.19 -14.27 16.11
C LEU A 335 11.93 -15.14 17.36
N ARG A 336 10.76 -15.77 17.46
CA ARG A 336 10.41 -16.65 18.61
C ARG A 336 11.24 -17.93 18.63
N THR A 337 11.51 -18.53 17.46
CA THR A 337 12.34 -19.74 17.37
C THR A 337 13.81 -19.46 17.67
N SER A 338 14.31 -18.26 17.38
CA SER A 338 15.71 -17.88 17.68
C SER A 338 15.97 -17.58 19.16
N VAL A 339 14.98 -17.07 19.89
CA VAL A 339 15.09 -16.81 21.35
C VAL A 339 14.97 -18.10 22.19
N GLY A 340 14.49 -19.20 21.59
CA GLY A 340 14.23 -20.47 22.27
C GLY A 340 15.42 -21.42 22.43
N VAL A 341 16.64 -21.07 22.01
CA VAL A 341 17.83 -21.94 22.15
C VAL A 341 18.83 -21.32 23.13
N PRO A 342 18.90 -21.79 24.39
CA PRO A 342 19.97 -21.42 25.30
C PRO A 342 21.30 -22.00 24.79
N ASN A 343 22.27 -21.12 24.52
CA ASN A 343 23.68 -21.48 24.34
C ASN A 343 24.25 -22.00 25.68
N SER A 344 23.99 -23.27 26.00
CA SER A 344 24.65 -23.93 27.14
C SER A 344 24.82 -25.43 26.91
N MET A 345 25.46 -25.86 25.82
CA MET A 345 26.03 -27.21 25.72
C MET A 345 27.26 -27.27 24.80
N LEU A 346 28.20 -26.33 24.95
CA LEU A 346 29.53 -26.49 24.40
C LEU A 346 30.58 -26.11 25.44
N GLY A 347 30.87 -27.05 26.34
CA GLY A 347 31.82 -26.78 27.43
C GLY A 347 31.98 -27.93 28.41
N ARG A 348 32.47 -29.09 27.96
CA ARG A 348 33.25 -29.95 28.86
C ARG A 348 34.30 -30.72 28.05
N LYS A 349 35.52 -30.17 28.04
CA LYS A 349 36.75 -30.94 27.81
C LYS A 349 36.80 -32.02 28.91
N VAL A 350 36.88 -33.28 28.52
CA VAL A 350 37.39 -34.34 29.40
C VAL A 350 38.88 -34.42 29.09
N GLU A 351 39.70 -33.92 30.01
CA GLU A 351 41.13 -34.21 30.04
C GLU A 351 41.30 -35.65 30.52
N GLU A 352 41.87 -36.49 29.65
CA GLU A 352 42.54 -37.71 30.04
C GLU A 352 43.75 -37.35 30.91
N GLN A 353 43.76 -37.83 32.14
CA GLN A 353 45.00 -38.14 32.85
C GLN A 353 44.95 -39.59 33.32
N ALA A 354 45.70 -40.42 32.60
CA ALA A 354 46.15 -41.73 33.07
C ALA A 354 47.28 -41.54 34.10
N LEU A 355 47.25 -42.30 35.21
CA LEU A 355 48.39 -42.96 35.89
C LEU A 355 48.11 -43.20 37.39
N ARG A 356 47.58 -44.39 37.74
CA ARG A 356 48.28 -45.49 38.46
C ARG A 356 47.28 -46.45 39.08
#